data_AF-A0A1C0VT27-F1
#
_entry.id   AF-A0A1C0VT27-F1
#
_cell.length_a   1.000
_cell.length_b   1.000
_cell.length_c   1.000
_cell.angle_alpha   90.00
_cell.angle_beta   90.00
_cell.angle_gamma   90.00
#
_symmetry.space_group_name_H-M   'P 1'
#
loop_
_entity.id
_entity.type
_entity.pdbx_description
1 polymer ?
#
loop_
_entity_poly.entity_id
_entity_poly.type
_entity_poly.pdbx_seq_one_letter_code
_entity_poly.pdbx_strand_id
1 'polypeptide(L)'
;MQKTRVIDPACGSGAFLIAAFDYLIRQYERVNQNLIALGNRPSQGNSMEFDRAILSNNLYGVDLLSESVEITKLSLWLKTAESGKTLTYLDDNIKVGNSIVADSQVAERAFNWEGYNHAVSVI
;
A
#
# COMPACT_ATOMS: atom_id res chain seq x y z
N MET A 1 -5.38 3.96 14.18
CA MET A 1 -5.01 3.04 13.08
C MET A 1 -3.60 2.51 13.33
N GLN A 2 -3.37 1.21 13.10
CA GLN A 2 -2.09 0.57 13.39
C GLN A 2 -0.97 1.07 12.47
N LYS A 3 0.25 1.16 13.02
CA LYS A 3 1.51 1.56 12.35
C LYS A 3 2.08 0.52 11.37
N THR A 4 1.35 -0.56 11.10
CA THR A 4 1.85 -1.69 10.31
C THR A 4 1.95 -1.30 8.85
N ARG A 5 3.16 -1.39 8.28
CA ARG A 5 3.41 -1.04 6.89
C ARG A 5 4.08 -2.23 6.21
N VAL A 6 3.64 -2.49 4.98
CA VAL A 6 4.13 -3.56 4.13
C VAL A 6 4.79 -2.90 2.93
N ILE A 7 6.01 -3.35 2.64
CA ILE A 7 6.81 -2.88 1.53
C ILE A 7 7.15 -4.05 0.62
N ASP A 8 7.03 -3.83 -0.68
CA ASP A 8 7.53 -4.74 -1.71
C ASP A 8 8.53 -3.98 -2.61
N PRO A 9 9.85 -4.19 -2.45
CA PRO A 9 10.89 -3.43 -3.15
C PRO A 9 11.11 -3.87 -4.61
N ALA A 10 10.39 -4.89 -5.09
CA ALA A 10 10.39 -5.33 -6.49
C ALA A 10 8.99 -5.84 -6.85
N CYS A 11 8.01 -4.93 -6.79
CA CYS A 11 6.61 -5.31 -6.69
C CYS A 11 6.04 -5.98 -7.95
N GLY A 12 6.69 -5.85 -9.10
CA GLY A 12 6.27 -6.49 -10.34
C GLY A 12 4.81 -6.14 -10.66
N SER A 13 3.96 -7.15 -10.80
CA SER A 13 2.52 -6.98 -11.02
C SER A 13 1.70 -6.64 -9.76
N GLY A 14 2.32 -6.59 -8.58
CA GLY A 14 1.68 -6.26 -7.32
C GLY A 14 1.03 -7.45 -6.61
N ALA A 15 1.30 -8.69 -7.03
CA ALA A 15 0.66 -9.89 -6.48
C ALA A 15 0.80 -10.01 -4.95
N PHE A 16 1.99 -9.70 -4.42
CA PHE A 16 2.23 -9.71 -2.98
C PHE A 16 1.45 -8.60 -2.26
N LEU A 17 1.46 -7.37 -2.80
CA LEU A 17 0.71 -6.24 -2.23
C LEU A 17 -0.80 -6.49 -2.25
N ILE A 18 -1.33 -7.17 -3.26
CA ILE A 18 -2.73 -7.60 -3.31
C ILE A 18 -3.04 -8.63 -2.21
N ALA A 19 -2.16 -9.60 -1.99
CA ALA A 19 -2.32 -10.56 -0.90
C ALA A 19 -2.22 -9.88 0.48
N ALA A 20 -1.32 -8.90 0.63
CA ALA A 20 -1.18 -8.10 1.83
C ALA A 20 -2.43 -7.26 2.10
N PHE A 21 -3.00 -6.63 1.06
CA PHE A 21 -4.28 -5.95 1.13
C PHE A 21 -5.37 -6.88 1.69
N ASP A 22 -5.53 -8.07 1.10
CA ASP A 22 -6.52 -9.06 1.52
C ASP A 22 -6.34 -9.50 2.98
N TYR A 23 -5.10 -9.63 3.41
CA TYR A 23 -4.81 -9.94 4.80
C TYR A 23 -5.23 -8.79 5.72
N LEU A 24 -4.82 -7.57 5.41
CA LEU A 24 -5.09 -6.38 6.24
C LEU A 24 -6.58 -6.10 6.36
N ILE A 25 -7.34 -6.13 5.25
CA ILE A 25 -8.79 -5.85 5.30
C ILE A 25 -9.51 -6.85 6.21
N ARG A 26 -9.20 -8.16 6.09
CA ARG A 26 -9.74 -9.19 6.99
C ARG A 26 -9.38 -8.94 8.46
N GLN A 27 -8.18 -8.45 8.75
CA GLN A 27 -7.78 -8.13 10.11
C GLN A 27 -8.53 -6.90 10.64
N TYR A 28 -8.70 -5.86 9.82
CA TYR A 28 -9.47 -4.68 10.17
C TYR A 28 -10.92 -5.05 10.48
N GLU A 29 -11.57 -5.85 9.63
CA GLU A 29 -12.93 -6.34 9.85
C GLU A 29 -13.05 -7.17 11.14
N ARG A 30 -12.12 -8.10 11.37
CA ARG A 30 -12.10 -8.94 12.58
C ARG A 30 -11.99 -8.09 13.84
N VAL A 31 -11.08 -7.11 13.85
CA VAL A 31 -10.92 -6.20 14.99
C VAL A 31 -12.18 -5.36 15.19
N ASN A 32 -12.76 -4.86 14.10
CA ASN A 32 -13.97 -4.04 14.16
C ASN A 32 -15.16 -4.81 14.75
N GLN A 33 -15.37 -6.06 14.32
CA GLN A 33 -16.39 -6.95 14.88
C GLN A 33 -16.19 -7.21 16.38
N ASN A 34 -14.95 -7.48 16.79
CA ASN A 34 -14.63 -7.69 18.21
C ASN A 34 -14.90 -6.44 19.06
N LEU A 35 -14.60 -5.25 18.55
CA LEU A 35 -14.88 -3.99 19.25
C LEU A 35 -16.38 -3.77 19.43
N ILE A 36 -17.18 -4.03 18.40
CA ILE A 36 -18.64 -3.97 18.46
C ILE A 36 -19.18 -4.93 19.52
N ALA A 37 -18.68 -6.17 19.56
CA ALA A 37 -19.09 -7.17 20.54
C ALA A 37 -18.78 -6.77 21.99
N LEU A 38 -17.73 -5.97 22.20
CA LEU A 38 -17.34 -5.43 23.51
C LEU A 38 -18.11 -4.13 23.88
N GLY A 39 -19.10 -3.72 23.09
CA GLY A 39 -19.86 -2.49 23.33
C GLY A 39 -19.08 -1.20 23.03
N ASN A 40 -17.91 -1.31 22.41
CA ASN A 40 -17.15 -0.16 21.95
C ASN A 40 -17.73 0.34 20.62
N ARG A 41 -17.64 1.65 20.39
CA ARG A 41 -17.93 2.19 19.07
C ARG A 41 -16.83 1.73 18.11
N PRO A 42 -17.17 1.11 16.97
CA PRO A 42 -16.18 0.80 15.95
C PRO A 42 -15.45 2.07 15.53
N SER A 43 -14.19 1.96 15.10
CA SER A 43 -13.57 3.03 14.30
C SER A 43 -14.52 3.32 13.15
N GLN A 44 -14.92 4.58 12.95
CA GLN A 44 -16.01 5.01 12.07
C GLN A 44 -15.84 4.71 10.56
N GLY A 45 -14.95 3.79 10.18
CA GLY A 45 -14.75 3.38 8.80
C GLY A 45 -15.81 2.41 8.31
N ASN A 46 -16.47 2.76 7.23
CA ASN A 46 -17.07 1.77 6.33
C ASN A 46 -15.96 0.97 5.61
N SER A 47 -16.32 -0.11 4.89
CA SER A 47 -15.35 -0.94 4.14
C SER A 47 -14.42 -0.10 3.25
N MET A 48 -14.96 0.94 2.62
CA MET A 48 -14.23 1.80 1.70
C MET A 48 -13.19 2.68 2.41
N GLU A 49 -13.49 3.16 3.62
CA GLU A 49 -12.53 3.89 4.44
C GLU A 49 -11.37 2.99 4.85
N PHE A 50 -11.62 1.69 5.10
CA PHE A 50 -10.54 0.73 5.32
C PHE A 50 -9.70 0.50 4.06
N ASP A 51 -10.32 0.35 2.89
CA ASP A 51 -9.59 0.18 1.63
C ASP A 51 -8.65 1.37 1.38
N ARG A 52 -9.19 2.59 1.46
CA ARG A 52 -8.40 3.81 1.28
C ARG A 52 -7.32 3.96 2.35
N ALA A 53 -7.64 3.62 3.59
CA ALA A 53 -6.67 3.62 4.68
C ALA A 53 -5.50 2.66 4.42
N ILE A 54 -5.79 1.43 3.96
CA ILE A 54 -4.78 0.41 3.65
C ILE A 54 -3.91 0.88 2.48
N LEU A 55 -4.54 1.32 1.38
CA LEU A 55 -3.84 1.77 0.19
C LEU A 55 -2.92 2.96 0.46
N SER A 56 -3.38 3.96 1.22
CA SER A 56 -2.62 5.18 1.46
C SER A 56 -1.60 5.06 2.60
N ASN A 57 -1.83 4.20 3.60
CA ASN A 57 -1.00 4.22 4.83
C ASN A 57 -0.30 2.91 5.14
N ASN A 58 -0.68 1.79 4.51
CA ASN A 58 -0.16 0.48 4.87
C ASN A 58 0.64 -0.18 3.75
N LEU A 59 0.36 0.08 2.47
CA LEU A 59 1.01 -0.61 1.35
C LEU A 59 1.98 0.31 0.60
N TYR A 60 3.17 -0.20 0.32
CA TYR A 60 4.24 0.48 -0.40
C TYR A 60 4.90 -0.48 -1.39
N GLY A 61 5.23 0.01 -2.59
CA GLY A 61 5.80 -0.79 -3.66
C GLY A 61 6.83 0.00 -4.46
N VAL A 62 7.94 -0.64 -4.82
CA VAL A 62 8.92 -0.10 -5.76
C VAL A 62 9.20 -1.15 -6.83
N ASP A 63 9.33 -0.73 -8.09
CA ASP A 63 9.83 -1.59 -9.16
C ASP A 63 10.69 -0.80 -10.13
N LEU A 64 11.66 -1.47 -10.76
CA LEU A 64 12.55 -0.85 -11.72
C LEU A 64 11.80 -0.46 -13.01
N LEU A 65 10.81 -1.25 -13.41
CA LEU A 65 10.06 -1.04 -14.65
C LEU A 65 8.80 -0.20 -14.37
N SER A 66 8.61 0.84 -15.17
CA SER A 66 7.43 1.70 -15.11
C SER A 66 6.14 0.92 -15.35
N GLU A 67 6.19 -0.05 -16.24
CA GLU A 67 5.09 -0.90 -16.65
C GLU A 67 4.62 -1.77 -15.50
N SER A 68 5.55 -2.35 -14.73
CA SER A 68 5.25 -3.10 -13.49
C SER A 68 4.51 -2.22 -12.48
N VAL A 69 5.00 -1.00 -12.26
CA VAL A 69 4.38 -0.04 -11.34
C VAL A 69 2.94 0.29 -11.75
N GLU A 70 2.70 0.54 -13.03
CA GLU A 70 1.35 0.83 -13.52
C GLU A 70 0.43 -0.40 -13.45
N ILE A 71 0.93 -1.61 -13.74
CA ILE A 71 0.18 -2.85 -13.55
C ILE A 71 -0.17 -3.06 -12.06
N THR A 72 0.75 -2.77 -11.15
CA THR A 72 0.51 -2.84 -9.70
C THR A 72 -0.60 -1.87 -9.27
N LYS A 73 -0.52 -0.61 -9.70
CA LYS A 73 -1.56 0.40 -9.40
C LYS A 73 -2.92 -0.01 -9.95
N LEU A 74 -2.98 -0.46 -11.21
CA LEU A 74 -4.21 -0.94 -11.84
C LEU A 74 -4.80 -2.13 -11.07
N SER A 75 -3.97 -3.09 -10.67
CA SER A 75 -4.41 -4.28 -9.93
C SER A 75 -5.03 -3.90 -8.59
N LEU A 76 -4.43 -2.94 -7.87
CA LEU A 76 -4.96 -2.41 -6.61
C LEU A 76 -6.27 -1.65 -6.83
N TRP A 77 -6.34 -0.80 -7.86
CA TRP A 77 -7.58 -0.08 -8.18
C TRP A 77 -8.72 -1.01 -8.55
N LEU A 78 -8.48 -2.03 -9.37
CA LEU A 78 -9.50 -3.03 -9.72
C LEU A 78 -9.97 -3.79 -8.48
N LYS A 79 -9.07 -4.07 -7.54
CA LYS A 79 -9.38 -4.74 -6.28
C LYS A 79 -10.28 -3.91 -5.37
N THR A 80 -10.13 -2.58 -5.38
CA THR A 80 -10.86 -1.65 -4.51
C THR A 80 -11.88 -0.79 -5.27
N ALA A 81 -12.21 -1.14 -6.52
CA ALA A 81 -13.10 -0.33 -7.34
C ALA A 81 -14.54 -0.44 -6.83
N GLU A 82 -15.19 0.70 -6.62
CA GLU A 82 -16.59 0.80 -6.25
C GLU A 82 -17.31 1.76 -7.19
N SER A 83 -18.52 1.37 -7.64
CA SER A 83 -19.29 2.17 -8.59
C SER A 83 -19.62 3.56 -8.02
N GLY A 84 -19.43 4.59 -8.83
CA GLY A 84 -19.75 5.98 -8.47
C GLY A 84 -18.75 6.67 -7.54
N LYS A 85 -17.55 6.09 -7.33
CA LYS A 85 -16.53 6.66 -6.44
C LYS A 85 -15.18 6.83 -7.12
N THR A 86 -14.38 7.76 -6.61
CA THR A 86 -13.04 8.05 -7.14
C THR A 86 -12.01 7.03 -6.65
N LEU A 87 -11.06 6.70 -7.51
CA LEU A 87 -9.94 5.84 -7.17
C LEU A 87 -8.97 6.57 -6.24
N THR A 88 -8.31 5.79 -5.37
CA THR A 88 -7.30 6.29 -4.44
C THR A 88 -6.03 6.68 -5.20
N TYR A 89 -5.40 7.79 -4.82
CA TYR A 89 -4.10 8.19 -5.36
C TYR A 89 -3.00 7.25 -4.82
N LEU A 90 -2.21 6.64 -5.71
CA LEU A 90 -1.21 5.62 -5.35
C LEU A 90 0.23 6.02 -5.67
N ASP A 91 0.48 7.15 -6.34
CA ASP A 91 1.83 7.53 -6.80
C ASP A 91 2.80 7.85 -5.64
N ASP A 92 2.27 8.21 -4.47
CA ASP A 92 3.08 8.39 -3.26
C ASP A 92 3.59 7.06 -2.70
N ASN A 93 2.88 5.97 -2.97
CA ASN A 93 3.10 4.67 -2.34
C ASN A 93 3.71 3.62 -3.29
N ILE A 94 3.38 3.68 -4.57
CA ILE A 94 3.87 2.75 -5.60
C ILE A 94 4.72 3.53 -6.60
N LYS A 95 6.04 3.31 -6.57
CA LYS A 95 7.03 4.15 -7.27
C LYS A 95 7.94 3.38 -8.20
N VAL A 96 8.39 4.06 -9.25
CA VAL A 96 9.45 3.54 -10.12
C VAL A 96 10.81 3.81 -9.47
N GLY A 97 11.65 2.78 -9.38
CA GLY A 97 12.97 2.92 -8.76
C GLY A 97 13.76 1.62 -8.72
N ASN A 98 15.08 1.77 -8.70
CA ASN A 98 16.05 0.72 -8.37
C ASN A 98 16.19 0.67 -6.86
N SER A 99 15.49 -0.28 -6.25
CA SER A 99 15.48 -0.49 -4.79
C SER A 99 16.82 -0.90 -4.19
N ILE A 100 17.81 -1.31 -5.01
CA ILE A 100 19.12 -1.80 -4.58
C ILE A 100 20.14 -0.66 -4.48
N VAL A 101 20.02 0.37 -5.33
CA VAL A 101 21.02 1.44 -5.45
C VAL A 101 20.38 2.77 -5.07
N ALA A 102 20.94 3.45 -4.06
CA ALA A 102 20.49 4.78 -3.64
C ALA A 102 21.24 5.93 -4.32
N ASP A 103 22.44 5.68 -4.85
CA ASP A 103 23.27 6.69 -5.52
C ASP A 103 22.88 6.85 -6.99
N SER A 104 22.35 8.02 -7.33
CA SER A 104 21.95 8.38 -8.70
C SER A 104 23.12 8.52 -9.68
N GLN A 105 24.36 8.61 -9.18
CA GLN A 105 25.55 8.55 -10.04
C GLN A 105 25.86 7.13 -10.51
N VAL A 106 25.39 6.11 -9.78
CA VAL A 106 25.62 4.69 -10.07
C VAL A 106 24.51 4.09 -10.92
N ALA A 107 23.26 4.54 -10.74
CA ALA A 107 22.12 4.09 -11.54
C ALA A 107 21.11 5.21 -11.80
N GLU A 108 20.60 5.31 -13.04
CA GLU A 108 19.65 6.34 -13.46
C GLU A 108 18.38 6.38 -12.59
N ARG A 109 17.86 5.20 -12.23
CA ARG A 109 16.64 5.05 -11.42
C ARG A 109 16.94 4.80 -9.94
N ALA A 110 18.10 5.20 -9.43
CA ALA A 110 18.44 4.98 -8.03
C ALA A 110 17.32 5.42 -7.08
N PHE A 111 16.97 4.57 -6.12
CA PHE A 111 15.89 4.83 -5.16
C PHE A 111 16.45 5.10 -3.78
N ASN A 112 16.26 6.33 -3.28
CA ASN A 112 16.66 6.72 -1.94
C ASN A 112 15.54 6.41 -0.93
N TRP A 113 15.72 5.35 -0.16
CA TRP A 113 14.79 4.93 0.89
C TRP A 113 14.73 5.90 2.08
N GLU A 114 15.83 6.59 2.42
CA GLU A 114 15.87 7.53 3.54
C GLU A 114 15.06 8.80 3.26
N GLY A 115 15.07 9.26 2.00
CA GLY A 115 14.25 10.37 1.52
C GLY A 115 12.77 10.00 1.33
N TYR A 116 12.43 8.72 1.47
CA TYR A 116 11.06 8.24 1.32
C TYR A 116 10.28 8.49 2.62
N ASN A 117 9.57 9.62 2.67
CA ASN A 117 8.84 10.19 3.82
C ASN A 117 7.80 9.27 4.52
N HIS A 118 7.67 8.02 4.06
CA HIS A 118 6.92 6.97 4.74
C HIS A 118 7.83 6.07 5.58
N ALA A 119 8.86 6.62 6.24
CA ALA A 119 9.67 6.03 7.30
C ALA A 119 9.57 4.50 7.42
N VAL A 120 9.95 3.74 6.40
CA VAL A 120 10.07 2.29 6.53
C VAL A 120 11.37 2.10 7.29
N SER A 121 11.30 2.22 8.62
CA SER A 121 12.45 2.20 9.54
C SER A 121 13.12 0.82 9.66
N VAL A 122 13.02 -0.02 8.62
CA VAL A 122 13.37 -1.45 8.68
C VAL A 122 14.34 -1.87 7.56
N ILE A 123 14.83 -0.93 6.74
CA ILE A 123 15.93 -1.20 5.81
C ILE A 123 17.06 -0.21 6.09
#